data_AF-A0A2N1PEN4-F1
#
_entry.id   AF-A0A2N1PEN4-F1
#
_cell.length_a   1.000
_cell.length_b   1.000
_cell.length_c   1.000
_cell.angle_alpha   90.00
_cell.angle_beta   90.00
_cell.angle_gamma   90.00
#
_symmetry.space_group_name_H-M   'P 1'
#
loop_
_entity.id
_entity.type
_entity.pdbx_description
1 polymer ?
#
loop_
_entity_poly.entity_id
_entity_poly.type
_entity_poly.pdbx_seq_one_letter_code
_entity_poly.pdbx_strand_id
1 'polypeptide(L)' 'MKKIVDQLVLDAVKKERLRQEEHIELIASENFVSEAILSLQGSVLTNKYAEG' A
#
# COMPACT_ATOMS: atom_id res chain seq x y z
N MET A 1 2.85 17.38 -15.22
CA MET A 1 2.99 17.66 -13.77
C MET A 1 3.94 16.63 -13.18
N LYS A 2 5.09 17.06 -12.64
CA LYS A 2 5.96 16.17 -11.89
C LYS A 2 5.23 15.87 -10.58
N LYS A 3 4.72 14.65 -10.39
CA LYS A 3 4.24 14.23 -9.05
C LYS A 3 5.45 14.33 -8.14
N ILE A 4 5.46 15.31 -7.23
CA ILE A 4 6.41 15.32 -6.13
C ILE A 4 5.95 14.20 -5.21
N VAL A 5 6.45 12.99 -5.46
CA VAL A 5 6.31 11.89 -4.52
C VAL A 5 7.46 12.02 -3.55
N ASP A 6 7.16 11.99 -2.26
CA ASP A 6 8.17 12.02 -1.23
C ASP A 6 9.11 10.82 -1.39
N GLN A 7 10.36 11.10 -1.75
CA GLN A 7 11.37 10.08 -2.03
C GLN A 7 11.67 9.24 -0.77
N LEU A 8 11.61 9.86 0.42
CA LEU A 8 11.83 9.14 1.68
C LEU A 8 10.72 8.12 1.91
N VAL A 9 9.47 8.50 1.62
CA VAL A 9 8.31 7.58 1.73
C VAL A 9 8.42 6.45 0.73
N LEU A 10 8.78 6.73 -0.53
CA LEU A 10 8.97 5.69 -1.55
C LEU A 10 10.01 4.65 -1.13
N ASP A 11 11.14 5.11 -0.62
CA ASP A 11 12.22 4.21 -0.24
C ASP A 11 11.87 3.41 1.03
N ALA A 12 11.11 3.99 1.96
CA ALA A 12 10.57 3.26 3.10
C ALA A 12 9.59 2.16 2.67
N VAL A 13 8.65 2.45 1.77
CA VAL A 13 7.69 1.46 1.25
C VAL A 13 8.39 0.32 0.52
N LYS A 14 9.42 0.62 -0.28
CA LYS A 14 10.23 -0.42 -0.95
C LYS A 14 10.93 -1.35 0.04
N LYS A 15 11.50 -0.78 1.11
CA LYS A 15 12.17 -1.55 2.16
C LYS A 15 11.18 -2.44 2.91
N GLU A 16 10.00 -1.93 3.23
CA GLU A 16 8.97 -2.73 3.91
C GLU A 16 8.44 -3.87 3.03
N ARG A 17 8.23 -3.61 1.73
CA ARG A 17 7.87 -4.67 0.77
C ARG A 17 8.90 -5.79 0.77
N LEU A 18 10.20 -5.45 0.68
CA LEU A 18 11.27 -6.45 0.75
C LEU A 18 11.27 -7.20 2.08
N ARG A 19 11.06 -6.50 3.21
CA ARG A 19 10.97 -7.12 4.53
C ARG A 19 9.88 -8.19 4.56
N GLN A 20 8.68 -7.88 4.07
CA GLN A 20 7.55 -8.81 4.01
C GLN A 20 7.79 -9.99 3.06
N GLU A 21 8.48 -9.77 1.93
CA GLU A 21 8.80 -10.81 0.94
C GLU A 21 9.89 -11.78 1.42
N GLU A 22 10.83 -11.30 2.25
CA GLU A 22 12.02 -12.07 2.68
C GLU A 22 11.89 -12.71 4.06
N HIS A 23 10.79 -12.49 4.79
CA HIS A 23 10.57 -13.04 6.13
C HIS A 23 9.33 -13.96 6.17
N ILE A 24 9.36 -14.93 7.08
CA ILE A 24 8.18 -15.76 7.37
C ILE A 24 7.28 -14.98 8.33
N GLU A 25 6.08 -14.63 7.87
CA GLU A 25 5.07 -13.96 8.70
C GLU A 25 4.24 -15.01 9.48
N LEU A 26 4.32 -14.95 10.81
CA LEU A 26 3.68 -15.91 11.73
C LEU A 26 2.60 -15.28 12.61
N ILE A 27 2.27 -14.01 12.35
CA ILE A 27 1.22 -13.31 13.09
C ILE A 27 -0.13 -13.79 12.57
N ALA A 28 -0.88 -14.51 13.41
CA ALA A 28 -2.11 -15.20 13.00
C ALA A 28 -3.21 -14.29 12.42
N SER A 29 -3.19 -13.00 12.75
CA SER A 29 -4.15 -12.00 12.27
C SER A 29 -3.69 -11.25 11.01
N GLU A 30 -2.45 -11.43 10.57
CA GLU A 30 -1.92 -10.76 9.37
C GLU A 30 -2.14 -11.61 8.12
N ASN A 31 -2.18 -10.94 6.96
CA ASN A 31 -2.39 -11.59 5.68
C ASN A 31 -1.91 -10.71 4.52
N PHE A 32 -1.67 -11.32 3.37
CA PHE A 32 -1.41 -10.63 2.12
C PHE A 32 -2.69 -10.51 1.29
N VAL A 33 -3.04 -9.29 0.92
CA VAL A 33 -4.18 -9.02 0.02
C VAL A 33 -3.78 -9.20 -1.44
N SER A 34 -4.77 -9.42 -2.31
CA SER A 34 -4.52 -9.52 -3.76
C SER A 34 -4.14 -8.16 -4.38
N GLU A 35 -3.45 -8.21 -5.52
CA GLU A 35 -3.06 -7.00 -6.28
C GLU A 35 -4.28 -6.16 -6.68
N ALA A 36 -5.41 -6.81 -7.02
CA ALA A 36 -6.65 -6.12 -7.34
C ALA A 36 -7.12 -5.24 -6.18
N ILE A 37 -7.09 -5.74 -4.94
CA ILE A 37 -7.50 -4.98 -3.75
C ILE A 37 -6.51 -3.85 -3.47
N LEU A 38 -5.20 -4.09 -3.58
CA LEU A 38 -4.18 -3.05 -3.44
C LEU A 38 -4.38 -1.90 -4.44
N SER A 39 -4.69 -2.22 -5.70
CA SER A 39 -4.90 -1.21 -6.74
C SER A 39 -6.13 -0.32 -6.48
N LEU A 40 -7.20 -0.89 -5.90
CA LEU A 40 -8.43 -0.17 -5.59
C LEU A 40 -8.26 0.81 -4.42
N GLN A 41 -7.38 0.50 -3.46
CA GLN A 41 -7.07 1.37 -2.32
C GLN A 41 -6.60 2.76 -2.76
N GLY A 42 -5.87 2.85 -3.88
CA GLY A 42 -5.37 4.10 -4.47
C GLY A 42 -6.29 4.73 -5.53
N SER A 43 -7.55 4.28 -5.64
CA SER A 43 -8.46 4.72 -6.69
C SER A 43 -9.08 6.10 -6.44
N VAL A 44 -9.81 6.59 -7.46
CA VAL A 44 -10.58 7.85 -7.42
C VAL A 44 -11.62 7.89 -6.29
N LEU A 45 -11.99 6.74 -5.73
CA LEU A 45 -12.92 6.65 -4.60
C LEU A 45 -12.43 7.45 -3.39
N THR A 46 -11.11 7.57 -3.20
CA THR A 46 -10.51 8.37 -2.11
C THR A 46 -10.82 9.87 -2.18
N ASN A 47 -11.18 10.38 -3.36
CA ASN A 47 -11.54 11.79 -3.55
C ASN A 47 -13.01 12.06 -3.24
N LYS A 48 -13.82 11.00 -3.07
CA LYS A 48 -15.27 11.13 -3.03
C LYS A 48 -15.77 11.31 -1.61
N TYR A 49 -16.44 12.42 -1.39
CA TYR A 49 -17.35 12.58 -0.25
C TYR A 49 -18.71 11.96 -0.61
N ALA A 50 -19.19 11.02 0.22
CA ALA A 50 -20.41 10.24 -0.02
C ALA A 50 -21.20 10.06 1.28
N GLU A 51 -21.67 11.17 1.84
CA GLU A 51 -22.68 11.12 2.90
C GLU A 51 -24.03 10.66 2.32
N GLY A 52 -24.63 9.66 2.97
CA GLY A 52 -26.04 9.26 2.80
C GLY A 52 -26.40 8.74 1.42
#